data_AF-A0A2H9TQT1-F1
#
_entry.id   AF-A0A2H9TQT1-F1
#
_cell.length_a   1.000
_cell.length_b   1.000
_cell.length_c   1.000
_cell.angle_alpha   90.00
_cell.angle_beta   90.00
_cell.angle_gamma   90.00
#
_symmetry.space_group_name_H-M   'P 1'
#
loop_
_entity.id
_entity.type
_entity.pdbx_description
1 polymer ?
#
loop_
_entity_poly.entity_id
_entity_poly.type
_entity_poly.pdbx_seq_one_letter_code
_entity_poly.pdbx_strand_id
1 'polypeptide(L)'
;MKQSLYEEICHRLITEEPASLATEYCNVTNLKTIEGVNLRQIQSIGRRRIWKFEGLKIPPAELLERFLVRWNDEGSVDVIEKMTKELHLVPPCYLARVIVRAFVESLACKVQSITCDLDDLELAESKPAVKRPSHSKWYRDPTLITHEGLRLNVQHCHSVDTHYSPAMDAFRNSIGKEYEDRLNAYLDRLGIAYLDEPGMRRMGYARTPDAVLLEPIAVDGLVVKWIESKAWFGDPPSHATYLRDQYWPYYNRFGPGLVIYWFGFVDEAVEGHHQKGVAVLGDFPEDSRITRIESPMMDLALTHRPKECDTEE
;
A
#
# COMPACT_ATOMS: atom_id res chain seq x y z
N MET A 1 -1.54 3.35 30.88
CA MET A 1 -1.98 4.59 30.19
C MET A 1 -2.42 4.34 28.74
N LYS A 2 -1.62 3.66 27.90
CA LYS A 2 -1.99 3.36 26.50
C LYS A 2 -3.10 2.30 26.36
N GLN A 3 -3.14 1.31 27.26
CA GLN A 3 -4.14 0.24 27.27
C GLN A 3 -5.52 0.69 27.78
N SER A 4 -5.56 1.54 28.82
CA SER A 4 -6.82 2.09 29.33
C SER A 4 -7.48 3.03 28.31
N LEU A 5 -6.68 3.84 27.59
CA LEU A 5 -7.17 4.68 26.50
C LEU A 5 -7.69 3.84 25.32
N TYR A 6 -7.08 2.68 25.05
CA TYR A 6 -7.54 1.72 24.05
C TYR A 6 -8.90 1.12 24.41
N GLU A 7 -9.09 0.72 25.67
CA GLU A 7 -10.36 0.18 26.16
C GLU A 7 -11.48 1.23 26.16
N GLU A 8 -11.16 2.47 26.53
CA GLU A 8 -12.10 3.61 26.50
C GLU A 8 -12.54 3.98 25.09
N ILE A 9 -11.59 4.07 24.13
CA ILE A 9 -11.91 4.31 22.72
C ILE A 9 -12.71 3.14 22.15
N CYS A 10 -12.39 1.90 22.54
CA CYS A 10 -13.17 0.74 22.09
C CYS A 10 -14.61 0.76 22.62
N HIS A 11 -14.80 1.16 23.87
CA HIS A 11 -16.11 1.32 24.47
C HIS A 11 -16.92 2.42 23.76
N ARG A 12 -16.34 3.61 23.57
CA ARG A 12 -17.03 4.75 22.93
C ARG A 12 -17.44 4.49 21.48
N LEU A 13 -16.60 3.81 20.71
CA LEU A 13 -16.90 3.43 19.33
C LEU A 13 -17.96 2.30 19.22
N ILE A 14 -18.27 1.59 20.31
CA ILE A 14 -19.38 0.60 20.36
C ILE A 14 -20.69 1.31 20.77
N THR A 15 -20.60 2.41 21.52
CA THR A 15 -21.75 3.08 22.13
C THR A 15 -22.22 4.36 21.40
N GLU A 16 -21.37 5.01 20.59
CA GLU A 16 -21.69 6.30 19.94
C GLU A 16 -21.90 6.17 18.42
N GLU A 17 -22.84 6.95 17.85
CA GLU A 17 -23.13 6.94 16.42
C GLU A 17 -21.97 7.54 15.58
N PRO A 18 -21.54 6.88 14.48
CA PRO A 18 -20.38 7.27 13.67
C PRO A 18 -20.39 8.69 13.09
N ALA A 19 -21.57 9.29 12.92
CA ALA A 19 -21.74 10.62 12.34
C ALA A 19 -21.29 11.76 13.27
N SER A 20 -21.35 11.55 14.60
CA SER A 20 -20.94 12.56 15.58
C SER A 20 -19.42 12.75 15.59
N LEU A 21 -18.66 11.65 15.49
CA LEU A 21 -17.20 11.66 15.46
C LEU A 21 -16.65 12.28 14.16
N ALA A 22 -17.28 12.02 13.01
CA ALA A 22 -16.84 12.60 11.73
C ALA A 22 -16.91 14.14 11.71
N THR A 23 -17.93 14.72 12.36
CA THR A 23 -18.13 16.17 12.39
C THR A 23 -17.09 16.90 13.24
N GLU A 24 -16.56 16.25 14.28
CA GLU A 24 -15.54 16.81 15.18
C GLU A 24 -14.13 16.82 14.56
N TYR A 25 -13.84 15.87 13.65
CA TYR A 25 -12.50 15.68 13.07
C TYR A 25 -12.35 16.17 11.60
N CYS A 26 -13.43 16.60 10.93
CA CYS A 26 -13.42 16.98 9.51
C CYS A 26 -13.26 18.48 9.19
N ASN A 27 -13.09 19.39 10.17
CA ASN A 27 -12.89 20.81 9.87
C ASN A 27 -11.41 21.12 9.53
N VAL A 28 -11.14 21.15 8.22
CA VAL A 28 -9.82 21.26 7.55
C VAL A 28 -9.09 22.60 7.75
N THR A 29 -9.71 23.63 8.32
CA THR A 29 -9.13 24.99 8.42
C THR A 29 -8.05 25.18 9.49
N ASN A 30 -7.78 24.18 10.34
CA ASN A 30 -6.77 24.26 11.42
C ASN A 30 -5.58 23.29 11.23
N LEU A 31 -5.16 23.04 9.98
CA LEU A 31 -3.98 22.23 9.61
C LEU A 31 -2.64 22.75 10.17
N LYS A 32 -2.58 23.95 10.78
CA LYS A 32 -1.38 24.46 11.48
C LYS A 32 -1.22 23.95 12.92
N THR A 33 -2.17 23.15 13.41
CA THR A 33 -2.23 22.68 14.81
C THR A 33 -2.20 21.15 14.93
N ILE A 34 -1.68 20.44 13.92
CA ILE A 34 -1.46 18.98 13.95
C ILE A 34 -0.12 18.65 14.64
N GLU A 35 0.18 19.32 15.73
CA GLU A 35 1.20 18.87 16.70
C GLU A 35 0.54 18.23 17.93
N GLY A 36 -0.79 18.40 18.11
CA GLY A 36 -1.51 17.95 19.31
C GLY A 36 -2.49 16.79 19.14
N VAL A 37 -2.92 16.47 17.91
CA VAL A 37 -3.81 15.33 17.65
C VAL A 37 -2.98 14.22 17.02
N ASN A 38 -2.82 13.14 17.77
CA ASN A 38 -1.92 12.06 17.43
C ASN A 38 -2.41 11.41 16.12
N LEU A 39 -1.68 11.55 15.01
CA LEU A 39 -1.92 10.79 13.77
C LEU A 39 -2.03 9.27 14.05
N ARG A 40 -1.38 8.79 15.12
CA ARG A 40 -1.56 7.44 15.67
C ARG A 40 -2.98 7.16 16.16
N GLN A 41 -3.68 8.12 16.77
CA GLN A 41 -5.08 7.97 17.17
C GLN A 41 -5.98 7.85 15.93
N ILE A 42 -5.79 8.69 14.92
CA ILE A 42 -6.55 8.66 13.64
C ILE A 42 -6.33 7.33 12.90
N GLN A 43 -5.10 6.85 12.81
CA GLN A 43 -4.81 5.55 12.20
C GLN A 43 -5.19 4.37 13.09
N SER A 44 -5.15 4.53 14.42
CA SER A 44 -5.65 3.52 15.36
C SER A 44 -7.18 3.40 15.34
N ILE A 45 -7.90 4.46 14.98
CA ILE A 45 -9.33 4.40 14.67
C ILE A 45 -9.55 3.58 13.38
N GLY A 46 -8.59 3.67 12.44
CA GLY A 46 -8.47 2.74 11.31
C GLY A 46 -8.31 1.26 11.71
N ARG A 47 -7.93 0.93 12.96
CA ARG A 47 -7.86 -0.46 13.48
C ARG A 47 -9.21 -1.19 13.39
N ARG A 48 -10.33 -0.49 13.27
CA ARG A 48 -11.63 -1.16 13.12
C ARG A 48 -11.93 -1.65 11.72
N ARG A 49 -11.17 -1.28 10.67
CA ARG A 49 -11.56 -1.58 9.29
C ARG A 49 -10.39 -1.78 8.31
N ILE A 50 -9.28 -2.38 8.72
CA ILE A 50 -8.48 -3.17 7.75
C ILE A 50 -9.19 -4.52 7.62
N TRP A 51 -10.33 -4.47 6.97
CA TRP A 51 -10.97 -5.66 6.52
C TRP A 51 -10.14 -6.24 5.37
N LYS A 52 -9.19 -7.10 5.69
CA LYS A 52 -8.90 -8.20 4.77
C LYS A 52 -10.01 -9.18 4.99
N PHE A 53 -11.13 -8.93 4.31
CA PHE A 53 -12.23 -9.86 4.23
C PHE A 53 -11.66 -11.22 3.87
N GLU A 54 -12.07 -12.26 4.60
CA GLU A 54 -12.21 -13.57 3.99
C GLU A 54 -12.73 -13.32 2.58
N GLY A 55 -11.90 -13.59 1.55
CA GLY A 55 -12.16 -13.10 0.20
C GLY A 55 -13.62 -13.32 -0.13
N LEU A 56 -14.33 -12.24 -0.50
CA LEU A 56 -15.77 -12.26 -0.76
C LEU A 56 -16.11 -13.60 -1.41
N LYS A 57 -16.81 -14.47 -0.68
CA LYS A 57 -17.12 -15.83 -1.16
C LYS A 57 -18.09 -15.79 -2.35
N ILE A 58 -18.61 -14.59 -2.64
CA ILE A 58 -19.50 -14.29 -3.74
C ILE A 58 -18.68 -13.94 -4.98
N PRO A 59 -18.89 -14.64 -6.12
CA PRO A 59 -18.24 -14.32 -7.38
C PRO A 59 -18.48 -12.87 -7.83
N PRO A 60 -17.46 -12.19 -8.43
CA PRO A 60 -17.63 -10.82 -8.93
C PRO A 60 -18.76 -10.63 -9.93
N ALA A 61 -19.03 -11.63 -10.78
CA ALA A 61 -20.14 -11.58 -11.74
C ALA A 61 -21.51 -11.54 -11.06
N GLU A 62 -21.69 -12.30 -9.96
CA GLU A 62 -22.91 -12.30 -9.18
C GLU A 62 -23.11 -10.95 -8.45
N LEU A 63 -22.03 -10.34 -7.95
CA LEU A 63 -22.08 -9.00 -7.37
C LEU A 63 -22.51 -7.94 -8.40
N LEU A 64 -22.01 -8.05 -9.63
CA LEU A 64 -22.44 -7.18 -10.73
C LEU A 64 -23.93 -7.37 -11.05
N GLU A 65 -24.40 -8.61 -11.15
CA GLU A 65 -25.81 -8.90 -11.42
C GLU A 65 -26.73 -8.32 -10.34
N ARG A 66 -26.41 -8.59 -9.07
CA ARG A 66 -27.15 -8.02 -7.92
C ARG A 66 -27.21 -6.50 -7.97
N PHE A 67 -26.09 -5.86 -8.33
CA PHE A 67 -26.03 -4.41 -8.50
C PHE A 67 -26.95 -3.93 -9.64
N LEU A 68 -26.88 -4.55 -10.81
CA LEU A 68 -27.67 -4.14 -11.98
C LEU A 68 -29.18 -4.28 -11.74
N VAL A 69 -29.61 -5.38 -11.12
CA VAL A 69 -31.02 -5.60 -10.76
C VAL A 69 -31.50 -4.50 -9.82
N ARG A 70 -30.78 -4.25 -8.71
CA ARG A 70 -31.17 -3.22 -7.74
C ARG A 70 -31.13 -1.81 -8.31
N TRP A 71 -30.15 -1.51 -9.15
CA TRP A 71 -30.11 -0.23 -9.85
C TRP A 71 -31.33 -0.04 -10.75
N ASN A 72 -31.75 -1.08 -11.48
CA ASN A 72 -32.92 -1.01 -12.35
C ASN A 72 -34.23 -0.83 -11.56
N ASP A 73 -34.30 -1.38 -10.36
CA ASP A 73 -35.49 -1.27 -9.49
C ASP A 73 -35.53 0.05 -8.71
N GLU A 74 -34.39 0.48 -8.14
CA GLU A 74 -34.31 1.64 -7.23
C GLU A 74 -33.87 2.94 -7.90
N GLY A 75 -33.03 2.88 -8.94
CA GLY A 75 -32.40 4.05 -9.58
C GLY A 75 -31.53 4.91 -8.66
N SER A 76 -31.07 4.36 -7.52
CA SER A 76 -30.40 5.13 -6.46
C SER A 76 -28.88 5.09 -6.54
N VAL A 77 -28.22 6.19 -6.18
CA VAL A 77 -26.75 6.35 -6.21
C VAL A 77 -26.03 5.65 -5.05
N ASP A 78 -26.77 5.16 -4.07
CA ASP A 78 -26.27 4.53 -2.84
C ASP A 78 -26.43 2.99 -2.84
N VAL A 79 -26.79 2.38 -3.97
CA VAL A 79 -27.01 0.93 -4.09
C VAL A 79 -25.77 0.13 -3.65
N ILE A 80 -24.57 0.51 -4.10
CA ILE A 80 -23.33 -0.18 -3.69
C ILE A 80 -23.11 -0.01 -2.19
N GLU A 81 -23.37 1.18 -1.62
CA GLU A 81 -23.24 1.41 -0.17
C GLU A 81 -24.22 0.53 0.61
N LYS A 82 -25.48 0.43 0.19
CA LYS A 82 -26.48 -0.48 0.79
C LYS A 82 -26.03 -1.93 0.72
N MET A 83 -25.54 -2.39 -0.44
CA MET A 83 -25.01 -3.75 -0.61
C MET A 83 -23.85 -4.03 0.36
N THR A 84 -23.00 -3.05 0.64
CA THR A 84 -21.92 -3.27 1.61
C THR A 84 -22.39 -3.50 3.04
N LYS A 85 -23.49 -2.86 3.45
CA LYS A 85 -24.07 -3.03 4.78
C LYS A 85 -24.61 -4.46 4.97
N GLU A 86 -25.13 -5.06 3.90
CA GLU A 86 -25.61 -6.45 3.89
C GLU A 86 -24.48 -7.48 3.83
N LEU A 87 -23.38 -7.16 3.14
CA LEU A 87 -22.25 -8.07 2.92
C LEU A 87 -21.20 -8.04 4.04
N HIS A 88 -21.61 -7.85 5.29
CA HIS A 88 -20.71 -7.78 6.46
C HIS A 88 -19.78 -6.56 6.45
N LEU A 89 -20.28 -5.37 6.10
CA LEU A 89 -19.59 -4.08 6.26
C LEU A 89 -18.30 -3.92 5.43
N VAL A 90 -18.36 -4.32 4.17
CA VAL A 90 -17.33 -4.01 3.16
C VAL A 90 -17.17 -2.49 2.95
N PRO A 91 -15.96 -1.94 2.75
CA PRO A 91 -15.83 -0.55 2.31
C PRO A 91 -16.52 -0.35 0.95
N PRO A 92 -17.36 0.67 0.76
CA PRO A 92 -18.06 0.94 -0.50
C PRO A 92 -17.12 0.97 -1.70
N CYS A 93 -15.96 1.62 -1.57
CA CYS A 93 -14.97 1.69 -2.64
C CYS A 93 -14.35 0.34 -3.00
N TYR A 94 -14.20 -0.56 -2.03
CA TYR A 94 -13.72 -1.91 -2.29
C TYR A 94 -14.73 -2.70 -3.14
N LEU A 95 -16.00 -2.72 -2.73
CA LEU A 95 -17.06 -3.41 -3.48
C LEU A 95 -17.23 -2.80 -4.88
N ALA A 96 -17.21 -1.46 -4.99
CA ALA A 96 -17.24 -0.75 -6.26
C ALA A 96 -16.10 -1.20 -7.19
N ARG A 97 -14.87 -1.36 -6.67
CA ARG A 97 -13.72 -1.83 -7.47
C ARG A 97 -13.92 -3.24 -8.02
N VAL A 98 -14.52 -4.13 -7.22
CA VAL A 98 -14.86 -5.50 -7.65
C VAL A 98 -15.94 -5.49 -8.73
N ILE A 99 -17.01 -4.69 -8.54
CA ILE A 99 -18.11 -4.57 -9.51
C ILE A 99 -17.63 -3.94 -10.82
N VAL A 100 -16.81 -2.87 -10.78
CA VAL A 100 -16.23 -2.25 -11.99
C VAL A 100 -15.37 -3.24 -12.76
N ARG A 101 -14.57 -4.05 -12.05
CA ARG A 101 -13.78 -5.10 -12.69
C ARG A 101 -14.67 -6.11 -13.41
N ALA A 102 -15.69 -6.63 -12.72
CA ALA A 102 -16.64 -7.57 -13.32
C ALA A 102 -17.39 -6.96 -14.52
N PHE A 103 -17.74 -5.67 -14.45
CA PHE A 103 -18.39 -4.97 -15.54
C PHE A 103 -17.49 -4.89 -16.78
N VAL A 104 -16.24 -4.48 -16.61
CA VAL A 104 -15.25 -4.42 -17.70
C VAL A 104 -15.01 -5.80 -18.31
N GLU A 105 -14.90 -6.84 -17.48
CA GLU A 105 -14.76 -8.23 -17.94
C GLU A 105 -15.99 -8.69 -18.73
N SER A 106 -17.21 -8.32 -18.30
CA SER A 106 -18.46 -8.65 -19.01
C SER A 106 -18.57 -7.98 -20.38
N LEU A 107 -18.05 -6.76 -20.55
CA LEU A 107 -18.00 -6.07 -21.84
C LEU A 107 -17.02 -6.76 -22.79
N ALA A 108 -15.87 -7.23 -22.29
CA ALA A 108 -14.88 -7.91 -23.11
C ALA A 108 -15.40 -9.23 -23.69
N CYS A 109 -16.18 -10.01 -22.91
CA CYS A 109 -16.80 -11.24 -23.37
C CYS A 109 -17.85 -11.00 -24.48
N LYS A 110 -18.65 -9.93 -24.37
CA LYS A 110 -19.64 -9.57 -25.41
C LYS A 110 -18.99 -9.14 -26.73
N VAL A 111 -17.83 -8.49 -26.68
CA VAL A 111 -17.08 -8.14 -27.90
C VAL A 111 -16.53 -9.39 -28.59
N GLN A 112 -16.06 -10.39 -27.83
CA GLN A 112 -15.58 -11.65 -28.39
C GLN A 112 -16.69 -12.46 -29.07
N SER A 113 -17.91 -12.47 -28.53
CA SER A 113 -19.04 -13.18 -29.16
C SER A 113 -19.52 -12.52 -30.46
N ILE A 114 -19.37 -11.19 -30.60
CA ILE A 114 -19.71 -10.48 -31.84
C ILE A 114 -18.66 -10.70 -32.94
N THR A 115 -17.38 -10.87 -32.56
CA THR A 115 -16.29 -11.07 -33.53
C THR A 115 -16.18 -12.48 -34.10
N CYS A 116 -16.82 -13.48 -33.48
CA CYS A 116 -16.82 -14.85 -34.00
C CYS A 116 -17.98 -15.17 -34.96
N ASP A 117 -18.88 -14.21 -35.22
CA ASP A 117 -20.02 -14.38 -36.13
C ASP A 117 -19.78 -13.76 -37.54
N LEU A 118 -18.52 -13.44 -37.87
CA LEU A 118 -18.15 -12.86 -39.17
C LEU A 118 -17.05 -13.70 -39.85
N ASP A 119 -17.44 -14.90 -40.28
CA ASP A 119 -16.79 -15.59 -41.38
C ASP A 119 -17.40 -15.07 -42.69
N ASP A 120 -16.78 -14.07 -43.32
CA ASP A 120 -16.67 -13.97 -44.78
C ASP A 120 -15.82 -12.75 -45.22
N LEU A 121 -14.80 -13.07 -46.02
CA LEU A 121 -14.04 -12.24 -46.99
C LEU A 121 -12.87 -11.35 -46.52
N GLU A 122 -11.70 -11.78 -46.98
CA GLU A 122 -10.42 -11.09 -47.12
C GLU A 122 -10.53 -9.63 -47.58
N LEU A 123 -10.15 -8.67 -46.71
CA LEU A 123 -9.18 -7.58 -46.95
C LEU A 123 -9.21 -6.63 -45.74
N ALA A 124 -8.34 -6.83 -44.76
CA ALA A 124 -7.92 -5.77 -43.83
C ALA A 124 -6.77 -6.28 -42.94
N GLU A 125 -5.57 -6.41 -43.52
CA GLU A 125 -4.38 -6.13 -42.71
C GLU A 125 -4.52 -4.71 -42.14
N SER A 126 -4.33 -4.56 -40.82
CA SER A 126 -4.50 -3.35 -40.00
C SER A 126 -5.90 -3.06 -39.39
N LYS A 127 -6.35 -3.91 -38.45
CA LYS A 127 -7.18 -3.42 -37.32
C LYS A 127 -6.30 -3.28 -36.08
N PRO A 128 -6.17 -2.09 -35.47
CA PRO A 128 -5.44 -1.96 -34.21
C PRO A 128 -6.19 -2.76 -33.14
N ALA A 129 -5.47 -3.59 -32.39
CA ALA A 129 -6.03 -4.30 -31.25
C ALA A 129 -6.74 -3.29 -30.33
N VAL A 130 -8.07 -3.38 -30.23
CA VAL A 130 -8.86 -2.53 -29.34
C VAL A 130 -8.32 -2.74 -27.93
N LYS A 131 -7.62 -1.74 -27.40
CA LYS A 131 -7.03 -1.81 -26.06
C LYS A 131 -8.15 -2.05 -25.05
N ARG A 132 -8.16 -3.23 -24.43
CA ARG A 132 -9.12 -3.58 -23.39
C ARG A 132 -9.12 -2.47 -22.32
N PRO A 133 -10.30 -1.92 -21.95
CA PRO A 133 -10.36 -0.91 -20.92
C PRO A 133 -9.77 -1.44 -19.62
N SER A 134 -8.91 -0.65 -18.99
CA SER A 134 -8.34 -1.00 -17.68
C SER A 134 -9.36 -0.72 -16.59
N HIS A 135 -9.84 -1.76 -15.90
CA HIS A 135 -10.74 -1.61 -14.77
C HIS A 135 -10.19 -0.68 -13.68
N SER A 136 -8.86 -0.69 -13.48
CA SER A 136 -8.19 0.24 -12.56
C SER A 136 -8.32 1.70 -13.00
N LYS A 137 -8.22 1.96 -14.32
CA LYS A 137 -8.40 3.31 -14.87
C LYS A 137 -9.85 3.79 -14.70
N TRP A 138 -10.83 2.95 -15.03
CA TRP A 138 -12.25 3.28 -14.91
C TRP A 138 -12.70 3.46 -13.46
N TYR A 139 -12.13 2.67 -12.55
CA TYR A 139 -12.38 2.85 -11.12
C TYR A 139 -11.81 4.18 -10.63
N ARG A 140 -10.58 4.55 -11.01
CA ARG A 140 -9.97 5.83 -10.59
C ARG A 140 -10.67 7.04 -11.19
N ASP A 141 -11.14 6.93 -12.43
CA ASP A 141 -11.86 7.98 -13.14
C ASP A 141 -13.23 7.46 -13.61
N PRO A 142 -14.27 7.60 -12.77
CA PRO A 142 -15.62 7.10 -13.07
C PRO A 142 -16.25 7.77 -14.28
N THR A 143 -15.75 8.93 -14.75
CA THR A 143 -16.29 9.61 -15.95
C THR A 143 -16.13 8.77 -17.21
N LEU A 144 -15.19 7.81 -17.20
CA LEU A 144 -14.97 6.85 -18.27
C LEU A 144 -16.00 5.71 -18.31
N ILE A 145 -16.79 5.55 -17.25
CA ILE A 145 -17.83 4.51 -17.17
C ILE A 145 -19.06 4.98 -17.94
N THR A 146 -19.40 4.27 -19.01
CA THR A 146 -20.54 4.61 -19.87
C THR A 146 -21.89 4.35 -19.19
N HIS A 147 -21.99 3.25 -18.43
CA HIS A 147 -23.20 2.91 -17.67
C HIS A 147 -23.44 3.92 -16.56
N GLU A 148 -24.54 4.68 -16.66
CA GLU A 148 -24.88 5.77 -15.74
C GLU A 148 -24.98 5.33 -14.28
N GLY A 149 -25.75 4.28 -13.99
CA GLY A 149 -25.90 3.78 -12.61
C GLY A 149 -24.59 3.42 -11.93
N LEU A 150 -23.74 2.64 -12.62
CA LEU A 150 -22.43 2.27 -12.12
C LEU A 150 -21.52 3.50 -11.93
N ARG A 151 -21.51 4.44 -12.88
CA ARG A 151 -20.75 5.69 -12.77
C ARG A 151 -21.15 6.47 -11.51
N LEU A 152 -22.44 6.72 -11.33
CA LEU A 152 -22.95 7.50 -10.20
C LEU A 152 -22.69 6.80 -8.86
N ASN A 153 -22.89 5.47 -8.79
CA ASN A 153 -22.62 4.70 -7.58
C ASN A 153 -21.12 4.66 -7.22
N VAL A 154 -20.22 4.57 -8.20
CA VAL A 154 -18.77 4.63 -7.96
C VAL A 154 -18.38 6.02 -7.46
N GLN A 155 -18.93 7.09 -8.06
CA GLN A 155 -18.71 8.46 -7.59
C GLN A 155 -19.20 8.67 -6.15
N HIS A 156 -20.37 8.13 -5.81
CA HIS A 156 -20.88 8.12 -4.44
C HIS A 156 -19.97 7.36 -3.48
N CYS A 157 -19.50 6.16 -3.88
CA CYS A 157 -18.54 5.41 -3.07
C CYS A 157 -17.26 6.22 -2.81
N HIS A 158 -16.75 6.96 -3.81
CA HIS A 158 -15.59 7.82 -3.64
C HIS A 158 -15.81 8.96 -2.63
N SER A 159 -17.03 9.49 -2.52
CA SER A 159 -17.34 10.60 -1.61
C SER A 159 -17.59 10.15 -0.17
N VAL A 160 -18.11 8.93 0.02
CA VAL A 160 -18.46 8.42 1.37
C VAL A 160 -17.38 7.51 1.98
N ASP A 161 -16.53 6.89 1.16
CA ASP A 161 -15.50 5.97 1.66
C ASP A 161 -14.26 6.74 2.15
N THR A 162 -14.13 6.79 3.47
CA THR A 162 -13.02 7.47 4.16
C THR A 162 -11.73 6.66 4.21
N HIS A 163 -11.66 5.48 3.58
CA HIS A 163 -10.53 4.55 3.71
C HIS A 163 -9.99 4.01 2.39
N TYR A 164 -10.82 3.71 1.39
CA TYR A 164 -10.43 3.03 0.14
C TYR A 164 -10.74 3.84 -1.13
N SER A 165 -11.13 5.11 -0.96
CA SER A 165 -11.32 6.03 -2.06
C SER A 165 -10.00 6.39 -2.74
N PRO A 166 -10.00 6.76 -4.03
CA PRO A 166 -8.78 7.18 -4.73
C PRO A 166 -8.08 8.37 -4.06
N ALA A 167 -8.84 9.28 -3.44
CA ALA A 167 -8.30 10.40 -2.69
C ALA A 167 -7.50 9.93 -1.47
N MET A 168 -8.07 8.97 -0.71
CA MET A 168 -7.36 8.36 0.41
C MET A 168 -6.14 7.57 -0.05
N ASP A 169 -6.24 6.77 -1.11
CA ASP A 169 -5.10 6.06 -1.70
C ASP A 169 -3.98 7.04 -2.11
N ALA A 170 -4.32 8.18 -2.73
CA ALA A 170 -3.35 9.22 -3.10
C ALA A 170 -2.70 9.87 -1.87
N PHE A 171 -3.49 10.20 -0.84
CA PHE A 171 -2.99 10.70 0.44
C PHE A 171 -2.04 9.69 1.09
N ARG A 172 -2.38 8.40 1.07
CA ARG A 172 -1.51 7.35 1.62
C ARG A 172 -0.17 7.27 0.93
N ASN A 173 -0.19 7.32 -0.40
CA ASN A 173 1.03 7.28 -1.20
C ASN A 173 1.88 8.54 -0.96
N SER A 174 1.25 9.71 -0.81
CA SER A 174 1.94 10.96 -0.51
C SER A 174 2.66 10.90 0.83
N ILE A 175 1.98 10.43 1.88
CA ILE A 175 2.59 10.27 3.20
C ILE A 175 3.69 9.20 3.16
N GLY A 176 3.45 8.06 2.50
CA GLY A 176 4.49 7.03 2.31
C GLY A 176 5.76 7.62 1.73
N LYS A 177 5.62 8.38 0.65
CA LYS A 177 6.74 9.02 -0.04
C LYS A 177 7.48 10.03 0.84
N GLU A 178 6.76 10.84 1.62
CA GLU A 178 7.37 11.80 2.55
C GLU A 178 8.27 11.10 3.59
N TYR A 179 7.84 9.95 4.11
CA TYR A 179 8.61 9.19 5.09
C TYR A 179 9.75 8.36 4.48
N GLU A 180 9.64 7.94 3.21
CA GLU A 180 10.77 7.44 2.44
C GLU A 180 11.83 8.53 2.23
N ASP A 181 11.42 9.75 1.85
CA ASP A 181 12.34 10.87 1.68
C ASP A 181 12.99 11.28 3.02
N ARG A 182 12.24 11.16 4.13
CA ARG A 182 12.78 11.33 5.49
C ARG A 182 13.82 10.25 5.84
N LEU A 183 13.57 8.99 5.50
CA LEU A 183 14.55 7.91 5.68
C LEU A 183 15.84 8.22 4.90
N ASN A 184 15.70 8.60 3.64
CA ASN A 184 16.82 8.98 2.77
C ASN A 184 17.65 10.13 3.38
N ALA A 185 16.97 11.16 3.89
CA ALA A 185 17.64 12.28 4.56
C ALA A 185 18.43 11.85 5.82
N TYR A 186 17.92 10.87 6.60
CA TYR A 186 18.68 10.32 7.73
C TYR A 186 19.93 9.57 7.27
N LEU A 187 19.80 8.72 6.24
CA LEU A 187 20.92 7.96 5.68
C LEU A 187 21.99 8.89 5.11
N ASP A 188 21.58 9.91 4.34
CA ASP A 188 22.46 10.92 3.75
C ASP A 188 23.21 11.71 4.82
N ARG A 189 22.49 12.18 5.86
CA ARG A 189 23.08 12.92 6.98
C ARG A 189 24.16 12.11 7.71
N LEU A 190 23.95 10.80 7.81
CA LEU A 190 24.92 9.88 8.44
C LEU A 190 26.01 9.41 7.48
N GLY A 191 25.93 9.75 6.20
CA GLY A 191 26.83 9.27 5.15
C GLY A 191 26.73 7.77 4.92
N ILE A 192 25.57 7.17 5.18
CA ILE A 192 25.34 5.73 4.93
C ILE A 192 24.98 5.60 3.46
N ALA A 193 25.77 4.85 2.69
CA ALA A 193 25.50 4.66 1.27
C ALA A 193 24.42 3.59 1.06
N TYR A 194 23.44 3.87 0.20
CA TYR A 194 22.31 2.98 -0.08
C TYR A 194 21.85 3.07 -1.54
N LEU A 195 21.10 2.07 -1.96
CA LEU A 195 20.29 2.06 -3.18
C LEU A 195 18.82 2.27 -2.79
N ASP A 196 18.21 3.30 -3.35
CA ASP A 196 16.79 3.60 -3.21
C ASP A 196 15.92 2.68 -4.09
N GLU A 197 14.62 2.64 -3.82
CA GLU A 197 13.66 1.85 -4.58
C GLU A 197 13.72 2.13 -6.11
N PRO A 198 13.75 3.39 -6.60
CA PRO A 198 13.96 3.69 -8.01
C PRO A 198 15.26 3.13 -8.58
N GLY A 199 16.37 3.22 -7.83
CA GLY A 199 17.66 2.65 -8.19
C GLY A 199 17.60 1.14 -8.37
N MET A 200 17.00 0.44 -7.40
CA MET A 200 16.80 -1.00 -7.49
C MET A 200 15.92 -1.41 -8.67
N ARG A 201 14.84 -0.65 -8.95
CA ARG A 201 13.98 -0.92 -10.11
C ARG A 201 14.73 -0.77 -11.44
N ARG A 202 15.62 0.22 -11.56
CA ARG A 202 16.50 0.37 -12.74
C ARG A 202 17.44 -0.82 -12.91
N MET A 203 17.83 -1.47 -11.82
CA MET A 203 18.64 -2.70 -11.83
C MET A 203 17.82 -3.98 -12.10
N GLY A 204 16.50 -3.86 -12.33
CA GLY A 204 15.64 -5.00 -12.69
C GLY A 204 15.03 -5.76 -11.50
N TYR A 205 15.14 -5.24 -10.28
CA TYR A 205 14.47 -5.86 -9.13
C TYR A 205 12.96 -5.61 -9.16
N ALA A 206 12.17 -6.69 -9.14
CA ALA A 206 10.70 -6.63 -9.17
C ALA A 206 10.05 -6.30 -7.81
N ARG A 207 10.73 -6.65 -6.70
CA ARG A 207 10.35 -6.29 -5.33
C ARG A 207 11.58 -5.74 -4.62
N THR A 208 11.40 -4.61 -3.97
CA THR A 208 12.47 -3.72 -3.52
C THR A 208 12.06 -3.15 -2.17
N PRO A 209 12.87 -3.31 -1.11
CA PRO A 209 12.70 -2.48 0.08
C PRO A 209 13.00 -1.02 -0.27
N ASP A 210 12.62 -0.10 0.62
CA ASP A 210 12.79 1.35 0.37
C ASP A 210 14.26 1.77 0.31
N ALA A 211 15.12 1.10 1.09
CA ALA A 211 16.57 1.25 1.00
C ALA A 211 17.30 -0.10 1.16
N VAL A 212 18.25 -0.38 0.27
CA VAL A 212 19.28 -1.43 0.47
C VAL A 212 20.61 -0.75 0.74
N LEU A 213 21.22 -1.05 1.88
CA LEU A 213 22.49 -0.46 2.27
C LEU A 213 23.63 -1.08 1.45
N LEU A 214 24.51 -0.25 0.92
CA LEU A 214 25.72 -0.72 0.22
C LEU A 214 26.73 -1.31 1.21
N GLU A 215 26.76 -0.76 2.42
CA GLU A 215 27.54 -1.25 3.55
C GLU A 215 26.60 -1.54 4.73
N PRO A 216 26.69 -2.72 5.36
CA PRO A 216 25.84 -3.04 6.49
C PRO A 216 26.17 -2.15 7.69
N ILE A 217 25.13 -1.79 8.44
CA ILE A 217 25.27 -1.14 9.74
C ILE A 217 24.81 -2.09 10.84
N ALA A 218 25.27 -1.87 12.07
CA ALA A 218 24.67 -2.50 13.24
C ALA A 218 23.74 -1.52 13.94
N VAL A 219 22.50 -1.92 14.21
CA VAL A 219 21.53 -1.16 15.02
C VAL A 219 21.26 -1.97 16.27
N ASP A 220 21.64 -1.43 17.43
CA ASP A 220 21.59 -2.16 18.72
C ASP A 220 22.25 -3.55 18.67
N GLY A 221 23.35 -3.67 17.91
CA GLY A 221 24.07 -4.93 17.73
C GLY A 221 23.50 -5.88 16.66
N LEU A 222 22.34 -5.58 16.08
CA LEU A 222 21.85 -6.32 14.91
C LEU A 222 22.39 -5.76 13.61
N VAL A 223 22.93 -6.64 12.77
CA VAL A 223 23.27 -6.28 11.39
C VAL A 223 22.01 -5.89 10.62
N VAL A 224 22.06 -4.79 9.89
CA VAL A 224 21.01 -4.28 9.01
C VAL A 224 21.60 -4.08 7.63
N LYS A 225 20.99 -4.68 6.61
CA LYS A 225 21.38 -4.57 5.20
C LYS A 225 20.31 -3.92 4.32
N TRP A 226 19.09 -3.82 4.80
CA TRP A 226 17.99 -3.15 4.12
C TRP A 226 17.05 -2.54 5.15
N ILE A 227 16.35 -1.49 4.74
CA ILE A 227 15.39 -0.76 5.56
C ILE A 227 14.09 -0.62 4.79
N GLU A 228 12.96 -0.88 5.46
CA GLU A 228 11.62 -0.61 4.95
C GLU A 228 10.93 0.45 5.83
N SER A 229 10.46 1.50 5.19
CA SER A 229 9.72 2.64 5.71
C SER A 229 8.21 2.42 5.60
N LYS A 230 7.51 2.28 6.72
CA LYS A 230 6.04 2.16 6.77
C LYS A 230 5.45 3.36 7.50
N ALA A 231 4.89 4.30 6.74
CA ALA A 231 4.18 5.46 7.27
C ALA A 231 2.73 5.12 7.69
N TRP A 232 2.56 4.01 8.41
CA TRP A 232 1.28 3.48 8.87
C TRP A 232 1.45 2.81 10.24
N PHE A 233 0.35 2.65 10.95
CA PHE A 233 0.34 1.85 12.17
C PHE A 233 0.49 0.36 11.85
N GLY A 234 1.44 -0.32 12.47
CA GLY A 234 1.67 -1.76 12.31
C GLY A 234 0.74 -2.61 13.17
N ASP A 235 -0.48 -2.86 12.69
CA ASP A 235 -1.40 -3.83 13.32
C ASP A 235 -0.98 -5.29 13.02
N PRO A 236 -1.34 -6.27 13.87
CA PRO A 236 -0.88 -7.65 13.71
C PRO A 236 -1.29 -8.30 12.37
N PRO A 237 -2.55 -8.22 11.90
CA PRO A 237 -2.94 -8.77 10.59
C PRO A 237 -2.16 -8.19 9.40
N SER A 238 -1.99 -6.86 9.36
CA SER A 238 -1.21 -6.22 8.30
C SER A 238 0.26 -6.59 8.37
N HIS A 239 0.85 -6.53 9.57
CA HIS A 239 2.24 -6.90 9.81
C HIS A 239 2.53 -8.34 9.36
N ALA A 240 1.68 -9.31 9.75
CA ALA A 240 1.83 -10.71 9.35
C ALA A 240 1.80 -10.89 7.82
N THR A 241 0.97 -10.10 7.12
CA THR A 241 0.95 -10.11 5.66
C THR A 241 2.25 -9.56 5.08
N TYR A 242 2.72 -8.39 5.55
CA TYR A 242 3.96 -7.80 5.07
C TYR A 242 5.17 -8.66 5.39
N LEU A 243 5.18 -9.30 6.55
CA LEU A 243 6.21 -10.24 6.95
C LEU A 243 6.31 -11.40 5.95
N ARG A 244 5.19 -12.01 5.58
CA ARG A 244 5.14 -13.10 4.59
C ARG A 244 5.49 -12.63 3.18
N ASP A 245 4.89 -11.53 2.73
CA ASP A 245 4.88 -11.16 1.31
C ASP A 245 6.03 -10.21 0.93
N GLN A 246 6.64 -9.53 1.89
CA GLN A 246 7.70 -8.53 1.67
C GLN A 246 8.95 -8.84 2.48
N TYR A 247 8.85 -8.88 3.82
CA TYR A 247 10.04 -8.90 4.68
C TYR A 247 10.82 -10.21 4.60
N TRP A 248 10.15 -11.38 4.60
CA TRP A 248 10.84 -12.66 4.41
C TRP A 248 11.52 -12.76 3.03
N PRO A 249 10.85 -12.38 1.92
CA PRO A 249 11.53 -12.26 0.63
C PRO A 249 12.75 -11.34 0.64
N TYR A 250 12.70 -10.20 1.32
CA TYR A 250 13.86 -9.30 1.47
C TYR A 250 14.96 -9.95 2.30
N TYR A 251 14.60 -10.56 3.42
CA TYR A 251 15.52 -11.28 4.28
C TYR A 251 16.26 -12.40 3.53
N ASN A 252 15.53 -13.20 2.76
CA ASN A 252 16.13 -14.29 1.98
C ASN A 252 17.09 -13.79 0.89
N ARG A 253 16.91 -12.55 0.41
CA ARG A 253 17.72 -11.97 -0.66
C ARG A 253 18.92 -11.18 -0.14
N PHE A 254 18.69 -10.35 0.87
CA PHE A 254 19.67 -9.37 1.35
C PHE A 254 20.21 -9.70 2.73
N GLY A 255 19.58 -10.63 3.47
CA GLY A 255 19.91 -10.95 4.86
C GLY A 255 19.15 -10.07 5.86
N PRO A 256 19.68 -9.91 7.07
CA PRO A 256 19.02 -9.14 8.13
C PRO A 256 18.65 -7.71 7.74
N GLY A 257 17.53 -7.21 8.26
CA GLY A 257 17.03 -5.88 7.93
C GLY A 257 16.17 -5.24 9.01
N LEU A 258 15.72 -4.02 8.71
CA LEU A 258 14.99 -3.15 9.63
C LEU A 258 13.68 -2.69 8.99
N VAL A 259 12.59 -2.74 9.75
CA VAL A 259 11.30 -2.15 9.38
C VAL A 259 11.00 -1.01 10.36
N ILE A 260 10.66 0.16 9.83
CA ILE A 260 10.29 1.33 10.63
C ILE A 260 8.80 1.60 10.44
N TYR A 261 8.00 1.42 11.50
CA TYR A 261 6.60 1.86 11.54
C TYR A 261 6.51 3.23 12.21
N TRP A 262 6.55 4.31 11.43
CA TRP A 262 6.63 5.69 11.92
C TRP A 262 5.47 6.11 12.82
N PHE A 263 4.31 5.47 12.65
CA PHE A 263 3.12 5.70 13.47
C PHE A 263 2.93 4.66 14.58
N GLY A 264 3.95 3.84 14.85
CA GLY A 264 3.95 2.82 15.89
C GLY A 264 3.33 1.51 15.43
N PHE A 265 3.41 0.50 16.29
CA PHE A 265 2.97 -0.87 16.03
C PHE A 265 2.51 -1.53 17.34
N VAL A 266 1.94 -2.73 17.24
CA VAL A 266 1.60 -3.58 18.40
C VAL A 266 2.81 -4.42 18.74
N ASP A 267 3.36 -4.28 19.95
CA ASP A 267 4.62 -4.92 20.36
C ASP A 267 4.54 -6.45 20.26
N GLU A 268 3.40 -7.04 20.67
CA GLU A 268 3.14 -8.48 20.61
C GLU A 268 3.11 -9.02 19.17
N ALA A 269 2.83 -8.17 18.18
CA ALA A 269 2.80 -8.58 16.77
C ALA A 269 4.19 -8.78 16.16
N VAL A 270 5.21 -8.18 16.79
CA VAL A 270 6.59 -8.16 16.26
C VAL A 270 7.56 -8.93 17.14
N GLU A 271 7.07 -9.47 18.26
CA GLU A 271 7.86 -10.21 19.23
C GLU A 271 8.54 -11.43 18.58
N GLY A 272 9.85 -11.58 18.83
CA GLY A 272 10.65 -12.67 18.27
C GLY A 272 11.08 -12.51 16.80
N HIS A 273 10.58 -11.52 16.04
CA HIS A 273 11.08 -11.24 14.68
C HIS A 273 12.52 -10.70 14.68
N HIS A 274 12.83 -9.89 15.70
CA HIS A 274 14.17 -9.38 15.96
C HIS A 274 15.20 -10.53 16.06
N GLN A 275 14.84 -11.63 16.74
CA GLN A 275 15.68 -12.83 16.87
C GLN A 275 15.83 -13.62 15.57
N LYS A 276 14.93 -13.40 14.61
CA LYS A 276 14.96 -14.02 13.29
C LYS A 276 15.58 -13.11 12.21
N GLY A 277 16.19 -12.00 12.63
CA GLY A 277 16.95 -11.10 11.76
C GLY A 277 16.14 -9.99 11.08
N VAL A 278 14.89 -9.74 11.50
CA VAL A 278 14.11 -8.57 11.06
C VAL A 278 13.76 -7.72 12.28
N ALA A 279 14.47 -6.61 12.44
CA ALA A 279 14.20 -5.63 13.49
C ALA A 279 12.98 -4.80 13.13
N VAL A 280 12.19 -4.40 14.14
CA VAL A 280 11.07 -3.47 13.96
C VAL A 280 11.21 -2.32 14.95
N LEU A 281 11.22 -1.09 14.44
CA LEU A 281 11.34 0.14 15.23
C LEU A 281 10.19 1.10 14.92
N GLY A 282 9.93 2.02 15.85
CA GLY A 282 8.91 3.06 15.71
C GLY A 282 9.42 4.38 15.16
N ASP A 283 10.73 4.51 15.02
CA ASP A 283 11.45 5.68 14.50
C ASP A 283 12.83 5.21 13.98
N PHE A 284 13.50 6.05 13.21
CA PHE A 284 14.88 5.81 12.81
C PHE A 284 15.79 5.86 14.05
N PRO A 285 16.74 4.90 14.22
CA PRO A 285 17.60 4.86 15.40
C PRO A 285 18.47 6.12 15.50
N GLU A 286 18.69 6.58 16.72
CA GLU A 286 19.68 7.64 16.98
C GLU A 286 21.08 7.18 16.62
N ASP A 287 21.95 8.11 16.22
CA ASP A 287 23.33 7.87 15.81
C ASP A 287 24.11 7.02 16.84
N SER A 288 23.83 7.20 18.14
CA SER A 288 24.45 6.46 19.25
C SER A 288 24.15 4.95 19.25
N ARG A 289 23.07 4.54 18.58
CA ARG A 289 22.63 3.15 18.44
C ARG A 289 23.11 2.51 17.14
N ILE A 290 23.77 3.28 16.28
CA ILE A 290 24.25 2.86 14.97
C ILE A 290 25.77 2.70 15.02
N THR A 291 26.24 1.50 14.71
CA THR A 291 27.67 1.22 14.55
C THR A 291 27.98 0.85 13.10
N ARG A 292 29.00 1.47 12.52
CA ARG A 292 29.52 1.08 11.20
C ARG A 292 30.22 -0.26 11.34
N ILE A 293 29.86 -1.23 10.50
CA ILE A 293 30.56 -2.50 10.45
C ILE A 293 31.72 -2.31 9.48
N GLU A 294 32.93 -2.17 10.02
CA GLU A 294 34.13 -2.15 9.20
C GLU A 294 34.25 -3.50 8.48
N SER A 295 34.17 -3.48 7.15
CA SER A 295 34.38 -4.68 6.35
C SER A 295 35.90 -4.83 6.12
N PRO A 296 36.54 -5.93 6.55
CA PRO A 296 37.99 -6.12 6.36
C PRO A 296 38.41 -6.27 4.89
N MET A 297 37.46 -6.28 3.95
CA MET A 297 37.67 -6.64 2.54
C MET A 297 37.93 -5.46 1.59
N MET A 298 38.02 -4.22 2.09
CA MET A 298 38.30 -3.06 1.22
C MET A 298 39.81 -2.77 1.02
N ASP A 299 40.70 -3.38 1.81
CA ASP A 299 42.15 -3.14 1.71
C ASP A 299 42.88 -4.02 0.67
N LEU A 300 42.26 -5.09 0.18
CA LEU A 300 42.88 -5.95 -0.85
C LEU A 300 42.74 -5.41 -2.28
N ALA A 301 41.84 -4.46 -2.53
CA ALA A 301 41.60 -3.94 -3.88
C ALA A 301 42.54 -2.77 -4.28
N LEU A 302 43.34 -2.24 -3.35
CA LEU A 302 44.24 -1.10 -3.61
C LEU A 302 45.73 -1.48 -3.74
N THR A 303 46.09 -2.77 -3.62
CA THR A 303 47.49 -3.23 -3.74
C THR A 303 47.89 -3.71 -5.14
N HIS A 304 46.97 -3.77 -6.09
CA HIS A 304 47.31 -4.06 -7.49
C HIS A 304 47.40 -2.75 -8.29
N ARG A 305 48.50 -2.00 -8.11
CA ARG A 305 48.94 -1.09 -9.17
C ARG A 305 49.33 -1.96 -10.38
N PRO A 306 48.84 -1.68 -11.59
CA PRO A 306 49.40 -2.28 -12.80
C PRO A 306 50.88 -1.89 -12.88
N LYS A 307 51.76 -2.86 -13.16
CA LYS A 307 53.13 -2.55 -13.58
C LYS A 307 53.04 -1.71 -14.85
N GLU A 308 53.65 -0.52 -14.82
CA GLU A 308 53.91 0.26 -16.01
C GLU A 308 54.66 -0.63 -17.01
N CYS A 309 54.11 -0.75 -18.22
CA CYS A 309 54.76 -1.45 -19.31
C CYS A 309 55.70 -0.42 -19.94
N ASP A 310 57.00 -0.57 -19.70
CA ASP A 310 58.03 0.20 -20.37
C ASP A 310 57.93 -0.06 -21.88
N THR A 311 57.60 0.99 -22.63
CA THR A 311 57.83 1.05 -24.07
C THR A 311 59.27 1.50 -24.29
N GLU A 312 60.17 0.55 -24.54
CA GLU A 312 61.45 0.83 -25.19
C GLU A 312 61.32 0.63 -26.70
N GLU A 313 62.00 1.52 -27.43
CA GLU A 313 62.03 1.74 -28.89
C GLU A 313 62.47 0.53 -29.73
#